data_AF-A0A9C9Z426-F1
#
_entry.id   AF-A0A9C9Z426-F1
#
_cell.length_a   1.000
_cell.length_b   1.000
_cell.length_c   1.000
_cell.angle_alpha   90.00
_cell.angle_beta   90.00
_cell.angle_gamma   90.00
#
_symmetry.space_group_name_H-M   'P 1'
#
loop_
_entity.id
_entity.type
_entity.pdbx_description
1 polymer ?
#
loop_
_entity_poly.entity_id
_entity_poly.type
_entity_poly.pdbx_seq_one_letter_code
_entity_poly.pdbx_strand_id
1 'polypeptide(L)'
;MLEKSYQKGDMNTLIGYVTKVGERYGFSDDKCKKLYYEYFKLVKSKDDESLPEDPLPLMRRVRQDLLARRQHQQQLSAAPQTSAPAKAAPVRRRETPQARQKAQGIQITPERPKFAQPKATAEAATATATKPKAATEKKAARRKPGEDPKQVIFNFLMSRMVEYYEGGQDQLFIKMIERMGEVNLPPEAAGQFSSWMSAPQTHHWRSAMSDEALSSLLQLLLLALSDLMGKPEAEQLMRRVIAESNELVEAKEFSPDSLL
;
A
#
# COMPACT_ATOMS: atom_id res chain seq x y z
N MET A 1 -10.66 13.38 18.41
CA MET A 1 -11.80 14.07 17.79
C MET A 1 -12.86 13.15 17.18
N LEU A 2 -12.59 11.84 16.95
CA LEU A 2 -13.62 10.90 16.46
C LEU A 2 -14.74 10.58 17.48
N GLU A 3 -14.51 10.70 18.79
CA GLU A 3 -15.49 10.29 19.81
C GLU A 3 -16.78 11.12 19.85
N LYS A 4 -16.73 12.40 19.47
CA LYS A 4 -17.91 13.28 19.57
C LYS A 4 -18.89 13.11 18.41
N SER A 5 -18.46 12.55 17.27
CA SER A 5 -19.34 12.32 16.11
C SER A 5 -20.14 11.02 16.20
N TYR A 6 -19.77 10.06 17.08
CA TYR A 6 -20.51 8.81 17.24
C TYR A 6 -21.70 8.90 18.19
N GLN A 7 -21.76 9.89 19.09
CA GLN A 7 -22.89 10.05 20.00
C GLN A 7 -24.20 10.48 19.30
N LYS A 8 -24.13 10.89 18.03
CA LYS A 8 -25.29 11.18 17.15
C LYS A 8 -25.30 10.37 15.85
N GLY A 9 -24.42 9.37 15.72
CA GLY A 9 -24.28 8.60 14.49
C GLY A 9 -25.47 7.66 14.26
N ASP A 10 -25.97 7.64 13.03
CA ASP A 10 -27.01 6.73 12.56
C ASP A 10 -26.63 5.27 12.83
N MET A 11 -27.58 4.44 13.24
CA MET A 11 -27.36 3.05 13.68
C MET A 11 -26.66 2.21 12.59
N ASN A 12 -26.89 2.56 11.33
CA ASN A 12 -26.21 1.98 10.16
C ASN A 12 -24.69 2.18 10.18
N THR A 13 -24.21 3.31 10.70
CA THR A 13 -22.77 3.60 10.81
C THR A 13 -22.10 2.70 11.85
N LEU A 14 -22.79 2.46 12.97
CA LEU A 14 -22.31 1.56 14.01
C LEU A 14 -22.26 0.12 13.51
N ILE A 15 -23.30 -0.34 12.82
CA ILE A 15 -23.34 -1.69 12.22
C ILE A 15 -22.18 -1.87 11.25
N GLY A 16 -22.00 -0.92 10.32
CA GLY A 16 -20.90 -0.96 9.35
C GLY A 16 -19.51 -0.97 10.02
N TYR A 17 -19.36 -0.25 11.13
CA TYR A 17 -18.11 -0.26 11.91
C TYR A 17 -17.86 -1.62 12.58
N VAL A 18 -18.87 -2.19 13.26
CA VAL A 18 -18.74 -3.50 13.94
C VAL A 18 -18.46 -4.62 12.95
N THR A 19 -19.08 -4.59 11.76
CA THR A 19 -18.80 -5.55 10.68
C THR A 19 -17.34 -5.44 10.20
N LYS A 20 -16.86 -4.24 9.88
CA LYS A 20 -15.47 -4.03 9.44
C LYS A 20 -14.44 -4.44 10.50
N VAL A 21 -14.72 -4.15 11.76
CA VAL A 21 -13.86 -4.60 12.88
C VAL A 21 -13.93 -6.12 12.98
N GLY A 22 -15.12 -6.72 12.85
CA GLY A 22 -15.30 -8.17 12.85
C GLY A 22 -14.48 -8.88 11.79
N GLU A 23 -14.54 -8.41 10.54
CA GLU A 23 -13.76 -8.93 9.42
C GLU A 23 -12.26 -8.85 9.70
N ARG A 24 -11.79 -7.69 10.20
CA ARG A 24 -10.36 -7.47 10.48
C ARG A 24 -9.79 -8.39 11.55
N TYR A 25 -10.60 -8.79 12.54
CA TYR A 25 -10.17 -9.65 13.65
C TYR A 25 -10.66 -11.10 13.53
N GLY A 26 -11.30 -11.46 12.41
CA GLY A 26 -11.82 -12.82 12.18
C GLY A 26 -12.96 -13.20 13.12
N PHE A 27 -13.79 -12.24 13.53
CA PHE A 27 -15.00 -12.55 14.29
C PHE A 27 -16.07 -13.11 13.35
N SER A 28 -16.76 -14.16 13.81
CA SER A 28 -17.93 -14.67 13.10
C SER A 28 -19.09 -13.68 13.18
N ASP A 29 -19.97 -13.71 12.17
CA ASP A 29 -21.18 -12.87 12.13
C ASP A 29 -22.02 -12.98 13.40
N ASP A 30 -22.09 -14.17 14.00
CA ASP A 30 -22.82 -14.39 15.25
C ASP A 30 -22.20 -13.65 16.44
N LYS A 31 -20.87 -13.50 16.48
CA LYS A 31 -20.19 -12.69 17.50
C LYS A 31 -20.44 -11.21 17.26
N CYS A 32 -20.42 -10.75 16.01
CA CYS A 32 -20.75 -9.36 15.67
C CYS A 32 -22.20 -9.01 16.04
N LYS A 33 -23.16 -9.91 15.78
CA LYS A 33 -24.57 -9.76 16.20
C LYS A 33 -24.72 -9.71 17.72
N LYS A 34 -23.99 -10.55 18.47
CA LYS A 34 -23.98 -10.50 19.94
C LYS A 34 -23.43 -9.18 20.48
N LEU A 35 -22.32 -8.69 19.92
CA LEU A 35 -21.75 -7.39 20.30
C LEU A 35 -22.72 -6.23 20.04
N TYR A 36 -23.40 -6.26 18.90
CA TYR A 36 -24.44 -5.28 18.58
C TYR A 36 -25.61 -5.34 19.58
N TYR A 37 -26.08 -6.54 19.91
CA TYR A 37 -27.19 -6.72 20.84
C TYR A 37 -26.84 -6.24 22.26
N GLU A 38 -25.65 -6.56 22.76
CA GLU A 38 -25.16 -6.08 24.06
C GLU A 38 -25.01 -4.56 24.08
N TYR A 39 -24.47 -3.96 23.01
CA TYR A 39 -24.41 -2.51 22.89
C TYR A 39 -25.80 -1.88 22.91
N PHE A 40 -26.74 -2.41 22.13
CA PHE A 40 -28.11 -1.91 22.08
C PHE A 40 -28.81 -2.05 23.44
N LYS A 41 -28.59 -3.16 24.13
CA LYS A 41 -29.07 -3.39 25.50
C LYS A 41 -28.52 -2.35 26.45
N LEU A 42 -27.21 -2.07 26.43
CA LEU A 42 -26.59 -1.02 27.26
C LEU A 42 -27.12 0.37 26.95
N VAL A 43 -27.32 0.71 25.67
CA VAL A 43 -27.87 2.01 25.25
C VAL A 43 -29.34 2.16 25.66
N LYS A 44 -30.12 1.08 25.60
CA LYS A 44 -31.54 1.08 26.00
C LYS A 44 -31.71 1.04 27.52
N SER A 45 -30.74 0.50 28.25
CA SER A 45 -30.72 0.44 29.71
C SER A 45 -30.24 1.74 30.36
N LYS A 46 -30.24 2.87 29.62
CA LYS A 46 -29.86 4.22 30.07
C LYS A 46 -30.86 4.84 31.06
N ASP A 47 -31.34 4.07 32.02
CA ASP A 47 -31.80 4.62 33.29
C ASP A 47 -30.57 4.84 34.18
N ASP A 48 -29.89 5.94 33.84
CA ASP A 48 -29.02 6.88 34.58
C ASP A 48 -27.81 6.53 35.48
N GLU A 49 -27.51 5.34 35.97
CA GLU A 49 -26.28 5.20 36.80
C GLU A 49 -25.46 3.95 36.50
N SER A 50 -24.16 4.18 36.19
CA SER A 50 -23.14 3.17 35.86
C SER A 50 -23.19 2.59 34.44
N LEU A 51 -22.95 3.44 33.43
CA LEU A 51 -22.20 2.91 32.28
C LEU A 51 -20.81 2.49 32.81
N PRO A 52 -20.37 1.23 32.59
CA PRO A 52 -19.01 0.83 32.96
C PRO A 52 -18.02 1.80 32.30
N GLU A 53 -17.05 2.26 33.09
CA GLU A 53 -15.96 3.09 32.61
C GLU A 53 -15.40 2.50 31.31
N ASP A 54 -15.20 3.36 30.31
CA ASP A 54 -14.65 2.95 29.02
C ASP A 54 -13.41 2.07 29.28
N PRO A 55 -13.40 0.81 28.80
CA PRO A 55 -12.26 -0.07 29.02
C PRO A 55 -11.03 0.36 28.22
N LEU A 56 -11.17 1.25 27.22
CA LEU A 56 -10.07 1.66 26.36
C LEU A 56 -8.94 2.39 27.10
N PRO A 57 -9.20 3.39 27.97
CA PRO A 57 -8.16 3.96 28.82
C PRO A 57 -7.39 2.91 29.64
N LEU A 58 -8.09 1.93 30.22
CA LEU A 58 -7.47 0.84 30.97
C LEU A 58 -6.59 -0.03 30.06
N MET A 59 -7.10 -0.43 28.89
CA MET A 59 -6.33 -1.20 27.92
C MET A 59 -5.11 -0.45 27.39
N ARG A 60 -5.21 0.87 27.17
CA ARG A 60 -4.06 1.71 26.77
C ARG A 60 -3.00 1.74 27.86
N ARG A 61 -3.39 1.86 29.13
CA ARG A 61 -2.48 1.84 30.27
C ARG A 61 -1.76 0.50 30.40
N VAL A 62 -2.51 -0.60 30.32
CA VAL A 62 -1.94 -1.97 30.33
C VAL A 62 -0.96 -2.17 29.16
N ARG A 63 -1.31 -1.69 27.96
CA ARG A 63 -0.42 -1.78 26.80
C ARG A 63 0.87 -0.98 26.99
N GLN A 64 0.77 0.22 27.57
CA GLN A 64 1.91 1.07 27.85
C GLN A 64 2.83 0.45 28.91
N ASP A 65 2.26 -0.13 29.97
CA ASP A 65 3.01 -0.86 31.00
C ASP A 65 3.72 -2.09 30.42
N LEU A 66 3.06 -2.85 29.53
CA LEU A 66 3.68 -3.98 28.84
C LEU A 66 4.87 -3.55 27.98
N LEU A 67 4.75 -2.44 27.26
CA LEU A 67 5.84 -1.89 26.46
C LEU A 67 7.01 -1.42 27.34
N ALA A 68 6.72 -0.73 28.44
CA ALA A 68 7.73 -0.29 29.42
C ALA A 68 8.47 -1.49 30.03
N ARG A 69 7.76 -2.55 30.42
CA ARG A 69 8.38 -3.80 30.91
C ARG A 69 9.29 -4.44 29.87
N ARG A 70 8.87 -4.47 28.60
CA ARG A 70 9.69 -5.02 27.51
C ARG A 70 10.99 -4.24 27.31
N GLN A 71 10.93 -2.90 27.36
CA GLN A 71 12.11 -2.06 27.28
C GLN A 71 13.06 -2.28 28.46
N HIS A 72 12.53 -2.40 29.67
CA HIS A 72 13.35 -2.69 30.85
C HIS A 72 14.03 -4.08 30.76
N GLN A 73 13.34 -5.09 30.24
CA GLN A 73 13.92 -6.43 30.05
C GLN A 73 15.04 -6.46 28.99
N GLN A 74 14.94 -5.63 27.94
CA GLN A 74 15.99 -5.48 26.94
C GLN A 74 17.25 -4.82 27.53
N GLN A 75 17.09 -3.83 28.41
CA GLN A 75 18.23 -3.18 29.08
C GLN A 75 18.99 -4.13 30.03
N LEU A 76 18.27 -4.98 30.76
CA LEU A 76 18.89 -5.96 31.68
C LEU A 76 19.65 -7.08 30.95
N SER A 77 19.31 -7.36 29.69
CA SER A 77 19.97 -8.40 28.89
C SER A 77 21.26 -7.91 28.21
N ALA A 78 21.57 -6.61 28.28
CA ALA A 78 22.78 -6.00 27.73
C ALA A 78 23.94 -5.96 28.73
N ALA A 79 24.04 -6.96 29.62
CA ALA A 79 25.21 -7.10 30.48
C ALA A 79 26.47 -7.28 29.60
N PRO A 80 27.55 -6.51 29.83
CA PRO A 80 28.78 -6.64 29.07
C PRO A 80 29.35 -8.04 29.30
N GLN A 81 29.44 -8.83 28.22
CA GLN A 81 30.22 -10.05 28.24
C GLN A 81 31.67 -9.65 28.52
N THR A 82 32.11 -9.86 29.76
CA THR A 82 33.51 -9.78 30.14
C THR A 82 34.26 -10.82 29.32
N SER A 83 34.99 -10.34 28.33
CA SER A 83 35.92 -11.12 27.51
C SER A 83 36.90 -11.84 28.43
N ALA A 84 36.75 -13.17 28.53
CA ALA A 84 37.73 -14.01 29.18
C ALA A 84 39.08 -13.90 28.44
N PRO A 85 40.22 -13.79 29.14
CA PRO A 85 41.53 -13.66 28.52
C PRO A 85 41.88 -14.93 27.75
N ALA A 86 42.11 -14.75 26.45
CA ALA A 86 42.52 -15.80 25.52
C ALA A 86 43.88 -16.35 25.91
N LYS A 87 43.91 -17.61 26.37
CA LYS A 87 45.13 -18.38 26.59
C LYS A 87 45.67 -18.82 25.22
N ALA A 88 46.81 -18.24 24.84
CA ALA A 88 47.53 -18.55 23.61
C ALA A 88 48.02 -20.02 23.58
N ALA A 89 47.69 -20.75 22.50
CA ALA A 89 48.42 -21.92 22.00
C ALA A 89 47.89 -22.27 20.57
N PRO A 90 48.58 -23.13 19.79
CA PRO A 90 49.44 -22.69 18.71
C PRO A 90 48.89 -23.00 17.32
N VAL A 91 49.48 -22.29 16.36
CA VAL A 91 49.42 -22.48 14.90
C VAL A 91 49.39 -23.96 14.51
N ARG A 92 48.29 -24.41 13.90
CA ARG A 92 48.29 -25.59 13.03
C ARG A 92 47.66 -25.24 11.68
N ARG A 93 48.56 -25.16 10.71
CA ARG A 93 48.37 -25.17 9.26
C ARG A 93 47.56 -26.42 8.84
N ARG A 94 46.46 -26.22 8.10
CA ARG A 94 45.80 -27.20 7.20
C ARG A 94 44.92 -26.38 6.25
N GLU A 95 45.43 -26.08 5.06
CA GLU A 95 45.22 -26.85 3.83
C GLU A 95 43.74 -26.91 3.41
N THR A 96 43.51 -26.22 2.29
CA THR A 96 42.38 -26.21 1.38
C THR A 96 41.74 -27.59 1.16
N PRO A 97 40.43 -27.64 0.86
CA PRO A 97 40.10 -27.98 -0.51
C PRO A 97 39.08 -27.02 -1.14
N GLN A 98 39.52 -26.46 -2.25
CA GLN A 98 38.73 -25.79 -3.26
C GLN A 98 37.75 -26.79 -3.88
N ALA A 99 36.49 -26.78 -3.43
CA ALA A 99 35.42 -27.53 -4.05
C ALA A 99 35.02 -26.84 -5.36
N ARG A 100 35.68 -27.28 -6.44
CA ARG A 100 35.36 -26.99 -7.83
C ARG A 100 34.00 -27.63 -8.17
N GLN A 101 32.90 -26.91 -7.94
CA GLN A 101 31.61 -27.28 -8.53
C GLN A 101 31.67 -27.00 -10.03
N LYS A 102 31.92 -28.07 -10.81
CA LYS A 102 31.61 -28.13 -12.23
C LYS A 102 30.08 -28.12 -12.36
N ALA A 103 29.50 -26.95 -12.62
CA ALA A 103 28.17 -26.88 -13.19
C ALA A 103 28.26 -27.45 -14.62
N GLN A 104 27.76 -28.68 -14.78
CA GLN A 104 27.53 -29.27 -16.08
C GLN A 104 26.53 -28.39 -16.83
N GLY A 105 26.97 -27.81 -17.94
CA GLY A 105 26.09 -27.15 -18.89
C GLY A 105 25.14 -28.17 -19.48
N ILE A 106 23.88 -28.11 -19.06
CA ILE A 106 22.78 -28.64 -19.87
C ILE A 106 22.52 -27.57 -20.92
N GLN A 107 23.10 -27.75 -22.11
CA GLN A 107 22.63 -27.08 -23.33
C GLN A 107 21.24 -27.61 -23.62
N ILE A 108 20.21 -26.92 -23.11
CA ILE A 108 18.86 -27.05 -23.63
C ILE A 108 18.83 -26.15 -24.86
N THR A 109 19.12 -26.71 -26.03
CA THR A 109 18.74 -26.10 -27.30
C THR A 109 17.22 -26.17 -27.38
N PRO A 110 16.48 -25.04 -27.37
CA PRO A 110 15.07 -25.11 -27.71
C PRO A 110 14.98 -25.47 -29.20
N GLU A 111 14.62 -26.71 -29.49
CA GLU A 111 14.07 -27.05 -30.79
C GLU A 111 12.86 -26.15 -31.02
N ARG A 112 13.01 -25.25 -31.98
CA ARG A 112 11.95 -24.36 -32.46
C ARG A 112 10.87 -25.25 -33.09
N PRO A 113 9.65 -25.34 -32.53
CA PRO A 113 8.55 -25.99 -33.23
C PRO A 113 8.32 -25.23 -34.54
N LYS A 114 8.51 -25.92 -35.66
CA LYS A 114 8.06 -25.47 -36.97
C LYS A 114 6.53 -25.49 -36.95
N PHE A 115 5.93 -24.40 -36.47
CA PHE A 115 4.53 -24.14 -36.76
C PHE A 115 4.42 -23.92 -38.27
N ALA A 116 3.70 -24.84 -38.92
CA ALA A 116 3.27 -24.69 -40.29
C ALA A 116 2.55 -23.33 -40.42
N GLN A 117 3.04 -22.48 -41.32
CA GLN A 117 2.32 -21.28 -41.71
C GLN A 117 0.97 -21.71 -42.29
N PRO A 118 -0.17 -21.31 -41.71
CA PRO A 118 -1.42 -21.33 -42.46
C PRO A 118 -1.28 -20.33 -43.61
N LYS A 119 -1.38 -20.87 -44.82
CA LYS A 119 -1.47 -20.15 -46.07
C LYS A 119 -2.63 -19.16 -45.97
N ALA A 120 -2.31 -17.87 -45.85
CA ALA A 120 -3.28 -16.80 -45.82
C ALA A 120 -4.00 -16.76 -47.19
N THR A 121 -5.22 -17.26 -47.22
CA THR A 121 -6.19 -16.91 -48.26
C THR A 121 -6.53 -15.44 -48.06
N ALA A 122 -6.09 -14.61 -48.99
CA ALA A 122 -6.52 -13.23 -49.10
C ALA A 122 -8.00 -13.22 -49.52
N GLU A 123 -8.89 -13.10 -48.53
CA GLU A 123 -10.27 -12.70 -48.78
C GLU A 123 -10.41 -11.25 -48.32
N ALA A 124 -10.56 -10.38 -49.32
CA ALA A 124 -10.73 -8.95 -49.15
C ALA A 124 -12.09 -8.67 -48.48
N ALA A 125 -12.09 -8.63 -47.15
CA ALA A 125 -13.17 -8.02 -46.38
C ALA A 125 -12.85 -6.54 -46.17
N THR A 126 -13.53 -5.69 -46.93
CA THR A 126 -13.66 -4.25 -46.67
C THR A 126 -14.23 -4.03 -45.28
N ALA A 127 -13.37 -3.95 -44.28
CA ALA A 127 -13.71 -3.44 -42.96
C ALA A 127 -13.70 -1.92 -43.03
N THR A 128 -14.90 -1.34 -43.10
CA THR A 128 -15.14 0.07 -42.80
C THR A 128 -14.47 0.42 -41.47
N ALA A 129 -13.42 1.24 -41.56
CA ALA A 129 -12.77 1.84 -40.40
C ALA A 129 -13.79 2.70 -39.64
N THR A 130 -14.40 2.12 -38.61
CA THR A 130 -15.14 2.85 -37.59
C THR A 130 -14.12 3.65 -36.79
N LYS A 131 -13.93 4.89 -37.24
CA LYS A 131 -13.30 6.00 -36.53
C LYS A 131 -13.69 5.94 -35.04
N PRO A 132 -12.73 5.86 -34.09
CA PRO A 132 -13.04 5.91 -32.68
C PRO A 132 -13.80 7.20 -32.39
N LYS A 133 -15.07 7.04 -32.06
CA LYS A 133 -16.04 8.10 -31.84
C LYS A 133 -15.83 8.67 -30.44
N ALA A 134 -15.71 9.99 -30.42
CA ALA A 134 -15.87 10.88 -29.28
C ALA A 134 -14.82 10.76 -28.17
N ALA A 135 -13.86 11.68 -28.25
CA ALA A 135 -13.25 12.29 -27.09
C ALA A 135 -14.35 12.62 -26.06
N THR A 136 -14.38 11.86 -24.98
CA THR A 136 -14.92 12.34 -23.72
C THR A 136 -14.16 13.61 -23.42
N GLU A 137 -14.81 14.77 -23.50
CA GLU A 137 -14.30 16.02 -22.96
C GLU A 137 -13.93 15.73 -21.51
N LYS A 138 -12.64 15.44 -21.32
CA LYS A 138 -11.96 15.20 -20.05
C LYS A 138 -12.22 16.49 -19.29
N LYS A 139 -13.22 16.47 -18.42
CA LYS A 139 -13.69 17.61 -17.61
C LYS A 139 -12.46 18.09 -16.82
N ALA A 140 -11.70 19.00 -17.41
CA ALA A 140 -10.49 19.54 -16.85
C ALA A 140 -10.93 20.19 -15.54
N ALA A 141 -10.62 19.53 -14.43
CA ALA A 141 -10.97 20.02 -13.12
C ALA A 141 -10.36 21.42 -13.02
N ARG A 142 -11.22 22.45 -12.99
CA ARG A 142 -10.78 23.83 -12.85
C ARG A 142 -9.88 23.89 -11.61
N ARG A 143 -8.60 24.18 -11.83
CA ARG A 143 -7.61 24.33 -10.76
C ARG A 143 -8.15 25.33 -9.74
N LYS A 144 -7.97 25.03 -8.45
CA LYS A 144 -8.12 26.07 -7.44
C LYS A 144 -6.93 27.03 -7.61
N PRO A 145 -7.15 28.36 -7.64
CA PRO A 145 -6.05 29.32 -7.71
C PRO A 145 -5.04 29.06 -6.57
N GLY A 146 -3.76 28.92 -6.90
CA GLY A 146 -2.68 28.66 -5.93
C GLY A 146 -2.37 27.19 -5.65
N GLU A 147 -2.95 26.24 -6.40
CA GLU A 147 -2.64 24.82 -6.23
C GLU A 147 -1.31 24.44 -6.91
N ASP A 148 -0.40 23.84 -6.15
CA ASP A 148 0.91 23.38 -6.61
C ASP A 148 0.76 22.37 -7.78
N PRO A 149 1.35 22.62 -8.97
CA PRO A 149 1.31 21.71 -10.11
C PRO A 149 1.69 20.26 -9.76
N LYS A 150 2.65 20.07 -8.86
CA LYS A 150 3.16 18.75 -8.45
C LYS A 150 2.07 17.90 -7.81
N GLN A 151 1.26 18.52 -6.96
CA GLN A 151 0.17 17.86 -6.26
C GLN A 151 -0.97 17.48 -7.21
N VAL A 152 -1.25 18.34 -8.20
CA VAL A 152 -2.27 18.05 -9.22
C VAL A 152 -1.86 16.84 -10.05
N ILE A 153 -0.61 16.81 -10.50
CA ILE A 153 -0.05 15.69 -11.29
C ILE A 153 -0.05 14.41 -10.46
N PHE A 154 0.44 14.45 -9.21
CA PHE A 154 0.45 13.28 -8.33
C PHE A 154 -0.97 12.76 -8.05
N ASN A 155 -1.92 13.65 -7.75
CA ASN A 155 -3.31 13.25 -7.52
C ASN A 155 -3.94 12.64 -8.78
N PHE A 156 -3.60 13.15 -9.96
CA PHE A 156 -4.03 12.56 -11.23
C PHE A 156 -3.42 11.16 -11.45
N LEU A 157 -2.11 11.00 -11.23
CA LEU A 157 -1.40 9.72 -11.33
C LEU A 157 -2.04 8.67 -10.42
N MET A 158 -2.22 8.98 -9.13
CA MET A 158 -2.83 8.08 -8.16
C MET A 158 -4.26 7.69 -8.54
N SER A 159 -5.07 8.67 -8.97
CA SER A 159 -6.47 8.41 -9.34
C SER A 159 -6.56 7.49 -10.56
N ARG A 160 -5.73 7.73 -11.59
CA ARG A 160 -5.67 6.91 -12.79
C ARG A 160 -5.14 5.51 -12.52
N MET A 161 -4.14 5.37 -11.64
CA MET A 161 -3.65 4.04 -11.27
C MET A 161 -4.70 3.22 -10.54
N VAL A 162 -5.44 3.81 -9.60
CA VAL A 162 -6.54 3.12 -8.92
C VAL A 162 -7.67 2.78 -9.90
N GLU A 163 -7.95 3.65 -10.87
CA GLU A 163 -8.95 3.40 -11.92
C GLU A 163 -8.57 2.25 -12.85
N TYR A 164 -7.29 2.17 -13.26
CA TYR A 164 -6.79 1.12 -14.14
C TYR A 164 -6.44 -0.19 -13.43
N TYR A 165 -6.21 -0.15 -12.12
CA TYR A 165 -5.94 -1.35 -11.34
C TYR A 165 -7.25 -2.06 -10.95
N GLU A 166 -7.58 -3.12 -11.68
CA GLU A 166 -8.81 -3.90 -11.47
C GLU A 166 -8.82 -4.73 -10.17
N GLY A 167 -7.65 -4.98 -9.56
CA GLY A 167 -7.52 -5.81 -8.36
C GLY A 167 -8.02 -5.19 -7.05
N GLY A 168 -8.62 -4.01 -7.13
CA GLY A 168 -9.23 -3.32 -6.00
C GLY A 168 -8.24 -2.49 -5.19
N GLN A 169 -8.65 -1.27 -4.87
CA GLN A 169 -7.84 -0.28 -4.15
C GLN A 169 -7.29 -0.80 -2.81
N ASP A 170 -8.05 -1.62 -2.08
CA ASP A 170 -7.64 -2.16 -0.78
C ASP A 170 -6.43 -3.10 -0.88
N GLN A 171 -6.36 -3.95 -1.91
CA GLN A 171 -5.23 -4.87 -2.09
C GLN A 171 -3.93 -4.12 -2.41
N LEU A 172 -4.03 -3.10 -3.27
CA LEU A 172 -2.92 -2.22 -3.59
C LEU A 172 -2.34 -1.58 -2.33
N PHE A 173 -3.22 -1.06 -1.47
CA PHE A 173 -2.80 -0.42 -0.23
C PHE A 173 -2.23 -1.38 0.81
N ILE A 174 -2.80 -2.57 0.94
CA ILE A 174 -2.22 -3.62 1.80
C ILE A 174 -0.78 -3.89 1.36
N LYS A 175 -0.53 -4.04 0.05
CA LYS A 175 0.82 -4.25 -0.49
C LYS A 175 1.76 -3.07 -0.27
N MET A 176 1.27 -1.84 -0.45
CA MET A 176 2.07 -0.65 -0.12
C MET A 176 2.45 -0.60 1.36
N ILE A 177 1.57 -1.02 2.28
CA ILE A 177 1.90 -1.10 3.71
C ILE A 177 2.97 -2.17 3.97
N GLU A 178 2.80 -3.37 3.39
CA GLU A 178 3.76 -4.47 3.53
C GLU A 178 5.18 -4.06 3.06
N ARG A 179 5.26 -3.24 2.00
CA ARG A 179 6.51 -2.76 1.40
C ARG A 179 7.03 -1.44 1.97
N MET A 180 6.29 -0.77 2.84
CA MET A 180 6.66 0.56 3.36
C MET A 180 8.00 0.54 4.11
N GLY A 181 8.38 -0.59 4.71
CA GLY A 181 9.67 -0.75 5.38
C GLY A 181 10.86 -0.97 4.44
N GLU A 182 10.62 -1.22 3.16
CA GLU A 182 11.66 -1.45 2.14
C GLU A 182 12.08 -0.15 1.44
N VAL A 183 11.16 0.81 1.38
CA VAL A 183 11.43 2.15 0.84
C VAL A 183 11.72 3.08 2.02
N ASN A 184 12.80 3.85 1.93
CA ASN A 184 13.09 4.87 2.94
C ASN A 184 12.13 6.06 2.79
N LEU A 185 10.89 5.89 3.25
CA LEU A 185 9.84 6.89 3.10
C LEU A 185 10.11 8.07 4.05
N PRO A 186 10.20 9.31 3.54
CA PRO A 186 10.29 10.49 4.40
C PRO A 186 9.12 10.53 5.40
N PRO A 187 9.34 11.04 6.63
CA PRO A 187 8.30 11.02 7.67
C PRO A 187 7.04 11.80 7.27
N GLU A 188 7.20 12.85 6.44
CA GLU A 188 6.08 13.58 5.85
C GLU A 188 5.20 12.70 4.94
N ALA A 189 5.83 11.91 4.06
CA ALA A 189 5.15 10.98 3.17
C ALA A 189 4.45 9.87 3.96
N ALA A 190 5.11 9.32 4.99
CA ALA A 190 4.53 8.27 5.83
C ALA A 190 3.29 8.74 6.60
N GLY A 191 3.34 9.96 7.15
CA GLY A 191 2.19 10.57 7.82
C GLY A 191 1.03 10.81 6.86
N GLN A 192 1.33 11.35 5.68
CA GLN A 192 0.32 11.60 4.64
C GLN A 192 -0.29 10.32 4.09
N PHE A 193 0.54 9.31 3.81
CA PHE A 193 0.10 7.99 3.36
C PHE A 193 -0.84 7.35 4.38
N SER A 194 -0.49 7.40 5.67
CA SER A 194 -1.36 6.91 6.76
C SER A 194 -2.71 7.64 6.82
N SER A 195 -2.73 8.94 6.51
CA SER A 195 -3.97 9.71 6.40
C SER A 195 -4.84 9.22 5.24
N TRP A 196 -4.26 9.01 4.06
CA TRP A 196 -4.98 8.50 2.90
C TRP A 196 -5.54 7.08 3.12
N MET A 197 -4.77 6.22 3.77
CA MET A 197 -5.19 4.88 4.18
C MET A 197 -6.44 4.88 5.06
N SER A 198 -6.64 5.94 5.85
CA SER A 198 -7.80 6.06 6.73
C SER A 198 -9.08 6.44 5.96
N ALA A 199 -8.94 7.00 4.76
CA ALA A 199 -10.06 7.46 3.94
C ALA A 199 -9.78 7.31 2.42
N PRO A 200 -9.56 6.07 1.93
CA PRO A 200 -9.08 5.81 0.56
C PRO A 200 -10.04 6.31 -0.53
N GLN A 201 -11.33 6.42 -0.19
CA GLN A 201 -12.41 6.83 -1.09
C GLN A 201 -12.50 8.36 -1.27
N THR A 202 -11.80 9.15 -0.46
CA THR A 202 -11.98 10.61 -0.51
C THR A 202 -11.23 11.28 -1.67
N HIS A 203 -10.49 10.53 -2.50
CA HIS A 203 -9.78 10.98 -3.72
C HIS A 203 -9.05 12.33 -3.60
N HIS A 204 -8.65 12.70 -2.38
CA HIS A 204 -7.92 13.91 -2.08
C HIS A 204 -6.48 13.53 -1.75
N TRP A 205 -5.78 13.00 -2.76
CA TRP A 205 -4.34 12.71 -2.72
C TRP A 205 -3.50 13.99 -2.79
N ARG A 206 -3.99 15.06 -2.15
CA ARG A 206 -3.40 16.39 -2.19
C ARG A 206 -2.66 16.60 -0.88
N SER A 207 -1.36 16.81 -0.97
CA SER A 207 -0.54 17.20 0.16
C SER A 207 0.67 17.97 -0.32
N ALA A 208 1.05 18.99 0.43
CA ALA A 208 2.31 19.70 0.22
C ALA A 208 3.44 18.79 0.69
N MET A 209 4.04 18.07 -0.26
CA MET A 209 5.17 17.17 -0.05
C MET A 209 6.35 17.61 -0.89
N SER A 210 7.55 17.28 -0.44
CA SER A 210 8.77 17.46 -1.23
C SER A 210 8.81 16.52 -2.44
N ASP A 211 9.67 16.83 -3.40
CA ASP A 211 9.87 16.00 -4.61
C ASP A 211 10.40 14.61 -4.23
N GLU A 212 11.25 14.53 -3.21
CA GLU A 212 11.79 13.29 -2.64
C GLU A 212 10.69 12.42 -2.01
N ALA A 213 9.74 13.05 -1.30
CA ALA A 213 8.59 12.35 -0.73
C ALA A 213 7.65 11.81 -1.82
N LEU A 214 7.40 12.60 -2.88
CA LEU A 214 6.56 12.18 -4.00
C LEU A 214 7.18 11.02 -4.79
N SER A 215 8.47 11.09 -5.09
CA SER A 215 9.18 10.02 -5.81
C SER A 215 9.23 8.74 -4.98
N SER A 216 9.50 8.84 -3.68
CA SER A 216 9.50 7.70 -2.76
C SER A 216 8.12 7.01 -2.68
N LEU A 217 7.03 7.78 -2.70
CA LEU A 217 5.67 7.24 -2.74
C LEU A 217 5.36 6.53 -4.07
N LEU A 218 5.81 7.10 -5.20
CA LEU A 218 5.65 6.45 -6.51
C LEU A 218 6.47 5.17 -6.63
N GLN A 219 7.67 5.14 -6.06
CA GLN A 219 8.49 3.94 -5.98
C GLN A 219 7.81 2.86 -5.13
N LEU A 220 7.25 3.23 -3.97
CA LEU A 220 6.49 2.30 -3.12
C LEU A 220 5.28 1.73 -3.87
N LEU A 221 4.57 2.57 -4.62
CA LEU A 221 3.45 2.18 -5.44
C LEU A 221 3.85 1.22 -6.57
N LEU A 222 4.96 1.49 -7.25
CA LEU A 222 5.49 0.62 -8.31
C LEU A 222 5.89 -0.76 -7.75
N LEU A 223 6.51 -0.81 -6.57
CA LEU A 223 6.83 -2.08 -5.88
C LEU A 223 5.55 -2.86 -5.55
N ALA A 224 4.55 -2.19 -4.98
CA ALA A 224 3.27 -2.81 -4.65
C ALA A 224 2.54 -3.33 -5.88
N LEU A 225 2.52 -2.57 -6.99
CA LEU A 225 1.95 -3.02 -8.27
C LEU A 225 2.74 -4.20 -8.84
N SER A 226 4.08 -4.17 -8.75
CA SER A 226 4.92 -5.26 -9.24
C SER A 226 4.65 -6.58 -8.54
N ASP A 227 4.31 -6.56 -7.26
CA ASP A 227 3.91 -7.75 -6.50
C ASP A 227 2.53 -8.29 -6.90
N LEU A 228 1.61 -7.40 -7.32
CA LEU A 228 0.22 -7.77 -7.60
C LEU A 228 0.02 -8.27 -9.03
N MET A 229 0.64 -7.60 -10.01
CA MET A 229 0.45 -7.91 -11.43
C MET A 229 1.72 -8.37 -12.15
N GLY A 230 2.88 -8.29 -11.50
CA GLY A 230 4.17 -8.51 -12.16
C GLY A 230 4.83 -7.19 -12.53
N LYS A 231 6.17 -7.22 -12.53
CA LYS A 231 7.01 -6.05 -12.86
C LYS A 231 6.74 -5.49 -14.27
N PRO A 232 6.67 -6.28 -15.37
CA PRO A 232 6.49 -5.70 -16.70
C PRO A 232 5.13 -5.02 -16.86
N GLU A 233 4.07 -5.60 -16.29
CA GLU A 233 2.72 -5.04 -16.30
C GLU A 233 2.64 -3.75 -15.48
N ALA A 234 3.26 -3.74 -14.29
CA ALA A 234 3.32 -2.56 -13.43
C ALA A 234 4.07 -1.39 -14.10
N GLU A 235 5.20 -1.66 -14.74
CA GLU A 235 5.95 -0.65 -15.50
C GLU A 235 5.15 -0.13 -16.72
N GLN A 236 4.45 -1.01 -17.44
CA GLN A 236 3.61 -0.62 -18.56
C GLN A 236 2.45 0.28 -18.10
N LEU A 237 1.79 -0.07 -17.00
CA LEU A 237 0.74 0.73 -16.39
C LEU A 237 1.28 2.10 -15.97
N MET A 238 2.42 2.13 -15.27
CA MET A 238 3.08 3.36 -14.83
C MET A 238 3.41 4.29 -16.02
N ARG A 239 4.04 3.76 -17.08
CA ARG A 239 4.35 4.51 -18.30
C ARG A 239 3.10 5.07 -18.97
N ARG A 240 2.02 4.29 -19.03
CA ARG A 240 0.75 4.74 -19.59
C ARG A 240 0.18 5.91 -18.79
N VAL A 241 0.14 5.80 -17.46
CA VAL A 241 -0.40 6.86 -16.60
C VAL A 241 0.45 8.14 -16.68
N ILE A 242 1.78 8.00 -16.79
CA ILE A 242 2.70 9.13 -16.99
C ILE A 242 2.50 9.79 -18.36
N ALA A 243 2.31 9.01 -19.42
CA ALA A 243 2.00 9.56 -20.73
C ALA A 243 0.71 10.39 -20.71
N GLU A 244 -0.31 9.93 -19.97
CA GLU A 244 -1.57 10.68 -19.80
C GLU A 244 -1.44 11.91 -18.90
N SER A 245 -0.53 11.89 -17.92
CA SER A 245 -0.28 13.06 -17.05
C SER A 245 0.53 14.13 -17.76
N ASN A 246 1.37 13.76 -18.73
CA ASN A 246 2.08 14.68 -19.63
C ASN A 246 1.12 15.53 -20.50
N GLU A 247 -0.14 15.10 -20.67
CA GLU A 247 -1.16 15.89 -21.38
C GLU A 247 -1.76 17.03 -20.53
N LEU A 248 -1.48 17.05 -19.23
CA LEU A 248 -2.00 18.08 -18.32
C LEU A 248 -1.32 19.43 -18.57
N VAL A 249 -2.04 20.52 -18.33
CA VAL A 249 -1.47 21.88 -18.48
C VAL A 249 -0.34 22.09 -17.46
N GLU A 250 -0.48 21.46 -16.29
CA GLU A 250 0.47 21.41 -15.19
C GLU A 250 1.79 20.75 -15.56
N ALA A 251 1.78 19.81 -16.52
CA ALA A 251 2.99 19.14 -16.97
C ALA A 251 3.99 20.10 -17.63
N LYS A 252 3.53 21.27 -18.10
CA LYS A 252 4.39 22.34 -18.63
C LYS A 252 5.24 23.00 -17.54
N GLU A 253 4.75 23.01 -16.30
CA GLU A 253 5.44 23.59 -15.14
C GLU A 253 6.27 22.54 -14.39
N PHE A 254 5.79 21.29 -14.37
CA PHE A 254 6.45 20.19 -13.68
C PHE A 254 6.34 18.90 -14.49
N SER A 255 7.48 18.35 -14.94
CA SER A 255 7.47 17.11 -15.72
C SER A 255 7.16 15.90 -14.82
N PRO A 256 6.09 15.12 -15.08
CA PRO A 256 5.80 13.87 -14.38
C PRO A 256 6.96 12.86 -14.43
N ASP A 257 7.78 12.88 -15.49
CA ASP A 257 8.93 11.98 -15.64
C ASP A 257 10.02 12.22 -14.57
N SER A 258 10.04 13.39 -13.93
CA SER A 258 10.98 13.70 -12.85
C SER A 258 10.67 12.98 -11.52
N LEU A 259 9.51 12.31 -11.42
CA LEU A 259 9.10 11.60 -10.22
C LEU A 259 9.51 10.12 -10.20
N LEU A 260 10.02 9.57 -11.31
CA LEU A 260 10.53 8.21 -11.43
C LEU A 260 12.07 8.17 -11.40
#